data_AF-A0AAJ1VL36-F1
#
_entry.id   AF-A0AAJ1VL36-F1
#
_cell.length_a   1.000
_cell.length_b   1.000
_cell.length_c   1.000
_cell.angle_alpha   90.00
_cell.angle_beta   90.00
_cell.angle_gamma   90.00
#
_symmetry.space_group_name_H-M   'P 1'
#
loop_
_entity.id
_entity.type
_entity.pdbx_description
1 polymer ?
#
loop_
_entity_poly.entity_id
_entity_poly.type
_entity_poly.pdbx_seq_one_letter_code
_entity_poly.pdbx_strand_id
1 'polypeptide(L)' 'MSLLSINAFQILLGAVAVIILYIAAIAVLLRTKSGILPYLALILFPVIGPLGILLGNYNRKAK' A
#
# COMPACT_ATOMS: atom_id res chain seq x y z
N MET A 1 15.48 -15.92 22.69
CA MET A 1 14.42 -15.76 21.65
C MET A 1 15.08 -15.23 20.39
N SER A 2 15.25 -16.08 19.39
CA SER A 2 15.94 -15.72 18.15
C SER A 2 15.06 -14.78 17.32
N LEU A 3 15.59 -13.60 16.98
CA LEU A 3 15.00 -12.63 16.05
C LEU A 3 14.82 -13.20 14.61
N LEU A 4 15.34 -14.41 14.35
CA LEU A 4 15.37 -15.08 13.03
C LEU A 4 14.27 -16.14 12.88
N SER A 5 13.18 -16.06 13.64
CA SER A 5 12.02 -16.95 13.45
C SER A 5 11.30 -16.72 12.10
N ILE A 6 11.68 -15.69 11.33
CA ILE A 6 11.10 -15.40 10.03
C ILE A 6 11.89 -16.13 8.96
N ASN A 7 11.25 -17.08 8.28
CA ASN A 7 11.86 -17.83 7.18
C ASN A 7 11.83 -17.02 5.87
N ALA A 8 12.68 -17.40 4.91
CA ALA A 8 12.78 -16.71 3.62
C ALA A 8 11.44 -16.66 2.86
N PHE A 9 10.59 -17.68 3.02
CA PHE A 9 9.27 -17.75 2.39
C PHE A 9 8.31 -16.69 2.94
N GLN A 10 8.33 -16.42 4.25
CA GLN A 10 7.55 -15.37 4.89
C GLN A 10 7.98 -13.97 4.43
N ILE A 11 9.29 -13.76 4.25
CA ILE A 11 9.83 -12.51 3.70
C ILE A 11 9.34 -12.32 2.25
N LEU A 12 9.40 -13.38 1.45
CA LEU A 12 8.93 -13.35 0.06
C LEU A 12 7.43 -13.04 -0.01
N LEU A 13 6.62 -13.69 0.82
CA LEU A 13 5.18 -13.42 0.91
C LEU A 13 4.90 -11.97 1.33
N GLY A 14 5.63 -11.46 2.32
CA GLY A 14 5.52 -10.07 2.75
C GLY A 14 5.86 -9.09 1.64
N ALA A 15 6.93 -9.34 0.90
CA ALA A 15 7.34 -8.52 -0.24
C ALA A 15 6.27 -8.50 -1.35
N VAL A 16 5.74 -9.67 -1.73
CA VAL A 16 4.67 -9.78 -2.73
C VAL A 16 3.41 -9.04 -2.28
N ALA A 17 3.02 -9.17 -1.01
CA ALA A 17 1.87 -8.47 -0.46
C ALA A 17 2.02 -6.95 -0.54
N VAL A 18 3.21 -6.43 -0.20
CA VAL A 18 3.51 -4.98 -0.30
C VAL A 18 3.48 -4.51 -1.76
N ILE A 19 4.02 -5.29 -2.70
CA ILE A 19 3.98 -4.94 -4.13
C ILE A 19 2.54 -4.84 -4.64
N ILE A 20 1.70 -5.84 -4.32
CA ILE A 20 0.28 -5.83 -4.72
C ILE A 20 -0.43 -4.60 -4.13
N LEU A 21 -0.16 -4.29 -2.86
CA LEU A 21 -0.73 -3.14 -2.17
C LEU A 21 -0.34 -1.82 -2.86
N TYR A 22 0.91 -1.67 -3.28
CA TYR A 22 1.39 -0.52 -4.04
C TYR A 22 0.70 -0.39 -5.40
N ILE A 23 0.62 -1.49 -6.15
CA ILE A 23 -0.04 -1.51 -7.47
C ILE A 23 -1.50 -1.08 -7.32
N ALA A 24 -2.21 -1.62 -6.33
CA ALA A 24 -3.60 -1.28 -6.07
C ALA A 24 -3.77 0.20 -5.72
N ALA A 25 -2.92 0.75 -4.86
CA ALA A 25 -2.96 2.17 -4.50
C ALA A 25 -2.65 3.08 -5.70
N ILE A 26 -1.63 2.77 -6.50
CA ILE A 26 -1.30 3.51 -7.74
C ILE A 26 -2.48 3.49 -8.70
N ALA A 27 -3.09 2.32 -8.93
CA ALA A 27 -4.25 2.19 -9.81
C ALA A 27 -5.41 3.08 -9.35
N VAL A 28 -5.64 3.19 -8.03
CA VAL A 28 -6.61 4.11 -7.46
C VAL A 28 -6.23 5.56 -7.73
N LEU A 29 -4.98 5.97 -7.45
CA LEU A 29 -4.53 7.35 -7.65
C LEU A 29 -4.65 7.82 -9.11
N LEU A 30 -4.29 6.94 -10.05
CA LEU A 30 -4.44 7.21 -11.49
C LEU A 30 -5.93 7.35 -11.87
N ARG A 31 -6.77 6.43 -11.38
CA ARG A 31 -8.22 6.45 -11.68
C ARG A 31 -8.92 7.67 -11.11
N THR A 32 -8.55 8.11 -9.91
CA THR A 32 -9.19 9.27 -9.25
C THR A 32 -8.58 10.60 -9.65
N LYS A 33 -7.58 10.62 -10.55
CA LYS A 33 -6.79 11.81 -10.93
C LYS A 33 -6.29 12.56 -9.68
N SER A 34 -5.74 11.82 -8.74
CA SER A 34 -5.27 12.37 -7.46
C SER A 34 -4.15 13.38 -7.67
N GLY A 35 -4.08 14.40 -6.81
CA GLY A 35 -2.98 15.37 -6.80
C GLY A 35 -1.65 14.76 -6.34
N ILE A 36 -0.60 15.58 -6.21
CA ILE A 36 0.76 15.13 -5.89
C ILE A 36 0.91 14.52 -4.48
N LEU A 37 0.10 14.96 -3.51
CA LEU A 37 0.26 14.61 -2.10
C LEU A 37 0.03 13.10 -1.81
N PRO A 38 -1.00 12.44 -2.35
CA PRO A 38 -1.14 10.99 -2.23
C PRO A 38 0.03 10.19 -2.84
N TYR A 39 0.66 10.67 -3.92
CA TYR A 39 1.85 10.01 -4.47
C TYR A 39 3.06 10.15 -3.55
N LEU A 40 3.22 11.30 -2.89
CA LEU A 40 4.24 11.48 -1.85
C LEU A 40 4.00 10.54 -0.66
N ALA A 41 2.74 10.40 -0.22
CA ALA A 41 2.39 9.46 0.85
C ALA A 41 2.71 8.01 0.48
N LEU A 42 2.52 7.62 -0.79
CA LEU A 42 2.87 6.30 -1.30
C LEU A 42 4.38 6.01 -1.20
N ILE A 43 5.24 7.00 -1.43
CA ILE A 43 6.70 6.84 -1.38
C ILE A 43 7.21 6.85 0.06
N LEU A 44 6.70 7.77 0.88
CA LEU A 44 7.18 7.99 2.25
C LEU A 44 6.67 6.93 3.24
N PHE A 45 5.50 6.33 2.98
CA PHE A 45 4.86 5.40 3.88
C PHE A 45 4.48 4.09 3.17
N PRO A 46 5.39 3.11 3.07
CA PRO A 46 5.23 1.95 2.20
C PRO A 46 4.09 0.98 2.52
N VAL A 47 3.54 1.06 3.72
CA VAL A 47 2.38 0.25 4.11
C VAL A 47 1.19 1.15 4.42
N ILE A 48 1.39 2.14 5.28
CA ILE A 48 0.32 3.04 5.76
C ILE A 48 -0.20 3.93 4.62
N GLY A 49 0.67 4.43 3.73
CA GLY A 49 0.30 5.28 2.61
C GLY A 49 -0.66 4.59 1.64
N PRO A 50 -0.26 3.45 1.04
CA PRO A 50 -1.14 2.65 0.19
C PRO A 50 -2.46 2.25 0.86
N LEU A 51 -2.44 1.81 2.13
CA LEU A 51 -3.66 1.49 2.88
C LEU A 51 -4.58 2.71 3.03
N GLY A 52 -4.04 3.87 3.38
CA GLY A 52 -4.80 5.11 3.52
C GLY A 52 -5.46 5.54 2.20
N ILE A 53 -4.77 5.37 1.07
CA ILE A 53 -5.30 5.65 -0.26
C ILE A 53 -6.48 4.72 -0.58
N LEU A 54 -6.32 3.41 -0.35
CA LEU A 54 -7.35 2.42 -0.63
C LEU A 54 -8.60 2.65 0.25
N LEU A 55 -8.39 2.84 1.55
CA LEU A 55 -9.47 3.08 2.52
C LEU A 55 -10.17 4.42 2.25
N GLY A 56 -9.42 5.48 1.94
CA GLY A 56 -9.99 6.78 1.58
C GLY A 56 -10.87 6.70 0.33
N ASN A 57 -10.43 5.97 -0.69
CA ASN A 57 -11.22 5.73 -1.90
C ASN A 57 -12.46 4.85 -1.63
N TYR A 58 -12.34 3.84 -0.77
CA TYR A 58 -13.49 3.03 -0.35
C TYR A 58 -14.56 3.88 0.36
N ASN A 59 -14.15 4.69 1.35
CA ASN A 59 -15.06 5.60 2.06
C ASN A 59 -15.72 6.63 1.14
N ARG A 60 -14.99 7.13 0.13
CA ARG A 60 -15.56 8.04 -0.87
C ARG A 60 -16.63 7.38 -1.76
N LYS A 61 -16.55 6.06 -1.98
CA LYS A 61 -17.53 5.30 -2.77
C LYS A 61 -18.73 4.84 -1.95
N ALA A 62 -18.56 4.65 -0.64
CA ALA A 62 -19.63 4.25 0.28
C ALA A 62 -20.56 5.42 0.67
N LYS A 63 -20.17 6.65 0.32
CA LYS A 63 -20.90 7.89 0.54
C LYS A 63 -21.51 8.38 -0.76
#